data_AF-A0A2P4QN78-F1
#
_entry.id   AF-A0A2P4QN78-F1
#
_cell.length_a   1.000
_cell.length_b   1.000
_cell.length_c   1.000
_cell.angle_alpha   90.00
_cell.angle_beta   90.00
_cell.angle_gamma   90.00
#
_symmetry.space_group_name_H-M   'P 1'
#
loop_
_entity.id
_entity.type
_entity.pdbx_description
1 polymer ?
#
loop_
_entity_poly.entity_id
_entity_poly.type
_entity_poly.pdbx_seq_one_letter_code
_entity_poly.pdbx_strand_id
1 'polypeptide(L)'
;MTDCYYPVREVEIDLLYLTSEQAKDVVIQTIRNCHSNKVPHVKFITGRVNHINANGERGVIYEAFPSWMTDSKVKYFIEHCKKHDGYYLVYIYLTPNPLFIRKLIIEHLLRSGCFLLILILLLVFYMRSVYNQIPI
;
A
#
# COMPACT_ATOMS: atom_id res chain seq x y z
N MET A 1 10.71 38.15 -2.15
CA MET A 1 10.79 36.68 -2.06
C MET A 1 9.44 36.17 -2.52
N THR A 2 9.32 35.91 -3.81
CA THR A 2 8.06 35.55 -4.48
C THR A 2 7.81 34.07 -4.27
N ASP A 3 6.80 33.74 -3.46
CA ASP A 3 6.26 32.39 -3.36
C ASP A 3 5.83 31.93 -4.76
N CYS A 4 6.53 30.94 -5.28
CA CYS A 4 6.14 30.24 -6.49
C CYS A 4 4.88 29.42 -6.19
N TYR A 5 3.71 30.05 -6.32
CA TYR A 5 2.41 29.39 -6.30
C TYR A 5 2.31 28.48 -7.54
N TYR A 6 2.94 27.31 -7.48
CA TYR A 6 2.62 26.23 -8.39
C TYR A 6 1.19 25.78 -8.08
N PRO A 7 0.25 25.81 -9.04
CA PRO A 7 -1.04 25.20 -8.82
C PRO A 7 -0.76 23.71 -8.66
N VAL A 8 -0.77 23.25 -7.40
CA VAL A 8 -0.77 21.82 -7.13
C VAL A 8 -2.03 21.31 -7.80
N ARG A 9 -1.88 20.39 -8.75
CA ARG A 9 -3.01 19.70 -9.36
C ARG A 9 -3.69 18.91 -8.24
N GLU A 10 -4.66 19.53 -7.58
CA GLU A 10 -5.46 18.88 -6.56
C GLU A 10 -6.29 17.80 -7.26
N VAL A 11 -5.93 16.54 -7.01
CA VAL A 11 -6.75 15.40 -7.43
C VAL A 11 -7.85 15.25 -6.40
N GLU A 12 -9.09 15.43 -6.82
CA GLU A 12 -10.29 15.22 -6.00
C GLU A 12 -11.09 14.06 -6.59
N ILE A 13 -11.47 13.11 -5.73
CA ILE A 13 -12.26 11.94 -6.09
C ILE A 13 -13.51 11.90 -5.23
N ASP A 14 -14.67 11.88 -5.87
CA ASP A 14 -15.95 11.67 -5.20
C ASP A 14 -16.27 10.17 -5.07
N LEU A 15 -16.51 9.72 -3.84
CA LEU A 15 -16.84 8.33 -3.53
C LEU A 15 -18.31 8.13 -3.15
N LEU A 16 -19.13 9.20 -3.07
CA LEU A 16 -20.46 9.17 -2.47
C LEU A 16 -21.44 8.19 -3.13
N TYR A 17 -21.29 7.95 -4.43
CA TYR A 17 -22.19 7.13 -5.24
C TYR A 17 -21.71 5.68 -5.41
N LEU A 18 -20.61 5.32 -4.75
CA LEU A 18 -20.01 3.99 -4.85
C LEU A 18 -20.43 3.12 -3.67
N THR A 19 -20.41 1.80 -3.85
CA THR A 19 -20.42 0.90 -2.70
C THR A 19 -19.09 1.00 -1.95
N SER A 20 -19.07 0.58 -0.69
CA SER A 20 -17.84 0.55 0.12
C SER A 20 -16.68 -0.20 -0.57
N GLU A 21 -17.00 -1.32 -1.22
CA GLU A 21 -16.03 -2.13 -1.97
C GLU A 21 -15.51 -1.40 -3.22
N GLN A 22 -16.41 -0.85 -4.04
CA GLN A 22 -16.03 -0.08 -5.23
C GLN A 22 -15.20 1.16 -4.85
N ALA A 23 -15.61 1.88 -3.80
CA ALA A 23 -14.90 3.03 -3.28
C ALA A 23 -13.48 2.64 -2.83
N LYS A 24 -13.33 1.52 -2.11
CA LYS A 24 -12.02 1.02 -1.70
C LYS A 24 -11.11 0.74 -2.89
N ASP A 25 -11.62 0.11 -3.94
CA ASP A 25 -10.83 -0.18 -5.14
C ASP A 25 -10.41 1.10 -5.87
N VAL A 26 -11.32 2.07 -6.01
CA VAL A 26 -11.01 3.39 -6.60
C VAL A 26 -9.95 4.12 -5.78
N VAL A 27 -10.05 4.10 -4.45
CA VAL A 27 -9.04 4.68 -3.55
C VAL A 27 -7.68 4.04 -3.77
N ILE A 28 -7.62 2.71 -3.83
CA ILE A 28 -6.36 1.97 -4.03
C ILE A 28 -5.73 2.32 -5.39
N GLN A 29 -6.52 2.30 -6.45
CA GLN A 29 -6.05 2.62 -7.80
C GLN A 29 -5.57 4.07 -7.88
N THR A 30 -6.32 5.00 -7.30
CA THR A 30 -5.98 6.42 -7.30
C THR A 30 -4.67 6.69 -6.57
N ILE A 31 -4.47 6.10 -5.38
CA ILE A 31 -3.22 6.29 -4.62
C ILE A 31 -2.01 5.77 -5.42
N ARG A 32 -2.14 4.61 -6.07
CA ARG A 32 -1.07 4.05 -6.90
C ARG A 32 -0.78 4.93 -8.12
N ASN A 33 -1.82 5.45 -8.78
CA ASN A 33 -1.67 6.35 -9.91
C ASN A 33 -1.03 7.67 -9.48
N CYS A 34 -1.43 8.24 -8.34
CA CYS A 34 -0.85 9.46 -7.81
C CYS A 34 0.64 9.28 -7.45
N HIS A 35 1.00 8.18 -6.77
CA HIS A 35 2.40 7.85 -6.48
C HIS A 35 3.24 7.72 -7.77
N SER A 36 2.70 7.07 -8.79
CA SER A 36 3.38 6.87 -10.08
C SER A 36 3.57 8.21 -10.84
N ASN A 37 2.57 9.08 -10.78
CA ASN A 37 2.57 10.40 -11.42
C ASN A 37 3.16 11.52 -10.57
N LYS A 38 3.76 11.20 -9.41
CA LYS A 38 4.33 12.18 -8.47
C LYS A 38 3.34 13.25 -8.00
N VAL A 39 2.08 12.87 -7.82
CA VAL A 39 1.05 13.71 -7.21
C VAL A 39 1.15 13.56 -5.69
N PRO A 40 1.40 14.66 -4.94
CA PRO A 40 1.74 14.60 -3.52
C PRO A 40 0.54 14.35 -2.60
N HIS A 41 -0.67 14.67 -3.04
CA HIS A 41 -1.87 14.48 -2.25
C HIS A 41 -3.11 14.29 -3.10
N VAL A 42 -4.11 13.65 -2.52
CA VAL A 42 -5.43 13.43 -3.11
C VAL A 42 -6.51 13.63 -2.06
N LYS A 43 -7.59 14.32 -2.45
CA LYS A 43 -8.78 14.55 -1.64
C LYS A 43 -9.84 13.54 -2.02
N PHE A 44 -10.30 12.76 -1.04
CA PHE A 44 -11.39 11.80 -1.23
C PHE A 44 -12.64 12.30 -0.52
N ILE A 45 -13.69 12.62 -1.27
CA ILE A 45 -15.00 12.98 -0.73
C ILE A 45 -15.70 11.70 -0.29
N THR A 46 -15.83 11.53 1.02
CA THR A 46 -16.39 10.32 1.65
C THR A 46 -17.79 10.56 2.20
N GLY A 47 -18.26 11.81 2.15
CA GLY A 47 -19.50 12.25 2.78
C GLY A 47 -19.34 12.44 4.29
N ARG A 48 -20.42 12.89 4.92
CA ARG A 48 -20.50 12.99 6.38
C ARG A 48 -21.04 11.69 6.97
N VAL A 49 -20.92 11.53 8.29
CA VAL A 49 -21.53 10.40 9.04
C VAL A 49 -23.02 10.21 8.70
N ASN A 50 -23.75 11.29 8.43
CA ASN A 50 -25.17 11.22 8.11
C ASN A 50 -25.50 10.93 6.63
N HIS A 51 -24.49 10.79 5.75
CA HIS A 51 -24.72 10.50 4.35
C HIS A 51 -25.26 9.07 4.19
N ILE A 52 -26.40 8.93 3.52
CA ILE A 52 -27.05 7.64 3.27
C ILE A 52 -26.54 7.07 1.94
N ASN A 53 -26.03 5.85 1.95
CA ASN A 53 -25.62 5.16 0.72
C ASN A 53 -26.84 4.62 -0.05
N ALA A 54 -26.61 4.03 -1.23
CA ALA A 54 -27.67 3.45 -2.06
C ALA A 54 -28.50 2.35 -1.35
N ASN A 55 -27.98 1.77 -0.26
CA ASN A 55 -28.63 0.71 0.52
C ASN A 55 -29.37 1.25 1.76
N GLY A 56 -29.41 2.57 1.98
CA GLY A 56 -30.06 3.16 3.14
C GLY A 56 -29.16 3.27 4.39
N GLU A 57 -27.92 2.82 4.32
CA GLU A 57 -26.97 2.83 5.46
C GLU A 57 -26.23 4.16 5.55
N ARG A 58 -25.98 4.63 6.78
CA ARG A 58 -25.34 5.91 7.02
C ARG A 58 -23.83 5.76 7.21
N GLY A 59 -23.07 6.68 6.62
CA GLY A 59 -21.66 6.89 6.97
C GLY A 59 -20.69 5.77 6.58
N VAL A 60 -21.14 4.75 5.84
CA VAL A 60 -20.38 3.50 5.60
C VAL A 60 -18.98 3.78 5.05
N ILE A 61 -18.86 4.60 4.00
CA ILE A 61 -17.56 4.96 3.42
C ILE A 61 -16.75 5.82 4.40
N TYR A 62 -17.37 6.84 5.00
CA TYR A 62 -16.71 7.76 5.92
C TYR A 62 -16.07 7.04 7.12
N GLU A 63 -16.73 6.00 7.63
CA GLU A 63 -16.27 5.18 8.74
C GLU A 63 -15.27 4.10 8.32
N ALA A 64 -15.46 3.49 7.15
CA ALA A 64 -14.57 2.44 6.65
C ALA A 64 -13.23 3.01 6.13
N PHE A 65 -13.22 4.24 5.61
CA PHE A 65 -12.08 4.85 4.92
C PHE A 65 -10.74 4.78 5.69
N PRO A 66 -10.66 5.09 6.99
CA PRO A 66 -9.40 5.00 7.74
C PRO A 66 -8.77 3.61 7.71
N SER A 67 -9.58 2.55 7.71
CA SER A 67 -9.08 1.16 7.65
C SER A 67 -8.42 0.84 6.29
N TRP A 68 -8.78 1.55 5.23
CA TRP A 68 -8.20 1.34 3.91
C TRP A 68 -6.81 1.95 3.80
N MET A 69 -6.50 2.96 4.60
CA MET A 69 -5.17 3.58 4.63
C MET A 69 -4.09 2.64 5.18
N THR A 70 -4.48 1.59 5.91
CA THR A 70 -3.58 0.55 6.43
C THR A 70 -3.55 -0.71 5.56
N ASP A 71 -4.29 -0.72 4.43
CA ASP A 71 -4.32 -1.85 3.50
C ASP A 71 -2.92 -2.12 2.93
N SER A 72 -2.52 -3.39 2.88
CA SER A 72 -1.17 -3.79 2.44
C SER A 72 -0.86 -3.37 0.99
N LYS A 73 -1.89 -3.14 0.16
CA LYS A 73 -1.77 -2.67 -1.21
C LYS A 73 -1.36 -1.19 -1.32
N VAL A 74 -1.61 -0.36 -0.30
CA VAL A 74 -1.35 1.09 -0.36
C VAL A 74 -0.64 1.72 0.82
N LYS A 75 -0.60 1.07 1.99
CA LYS A 75 -0.01 1.63 3.22
C LYS A 75 1.42 2.12 3.07
N TYR A 76 2.16 1.55 2.12
CA TYR A 76 3.54 1.93 1.84
C TYR A 76 3.67 3.18 0.97
N PHE A 77 2.61 3.59 0.27
CA PHE A 77 2.60 4.83 -0.52
C PHE A 77 2.11 6.03 0.29
N ILE A 78 1.39 5.80 1.38
CA ILE A 78 0.77 6.84 2.20
C ILE A 78 1.75 7.35 3.24
N GLU A 79 1.98 8.66 3.25
CA GLU A 79 2.75 9.34 4.29
C GLU A 79 1.88 9.57 5.53
N HIS A 80 0.75 10.24 5.35
CA HIS A 80 -0.25 10.44 6.39
C HIS A 80 -1.62 10.75 5.78
N CYS A 81 -2.67 10.61 6.60
CA CYS A 81 -4.05 10.88 6.20
C CYS A 81 -4.68 11.86 7.22
N LYS A 82 -5.22 12.97 6.73
CA LYS A 82 -5.93 13.96 7.54
C LYS A 82 -7.43 13.83 7.32
N LYS A 83 -8.18 13.73 8.41
CA LYS A 83 -9.63 13.70 8.42
C LYS A 83 -10.18 15.13 8.44
N HIS A 84 -11.19 15.37 7.61
CA HIS A 84 -11.97 16.60 7.60
C HIS A 84 -13.47 16.29 7.62
N ASP A 85 -14.30 17.32 7.80
CA ASP A 85 -15.75 17.16 7.72
C ASP A 85 -16.17 16.89 6.27
N GLY A 86 -16.57 15.66 5.98
CA GLY A 86 -17.06 15.24 4.66
C GLY A 86 -16.01 14.61 3.73
N TYR A 87 -14.72 14.64 4.09
CA TYR A 87 -13.65 14.14 3.23
C TYR A 87 -12.38 13.76 4.00
N TYR A 88 -11.47 13.06 3.33
CA TYR A 88 -10.10 12.80 3.80
C TYR A 88 -9.07 13.32 2.80
N LEU A 89 -7.99 13.89 3.32
CA LEU A 89 -6.84 14.33 2.53
C LEU A 89 -5.68 13.35 2.77
N VAL A 90 -5.28 12.63 1.73
CA VAL A 90 -4.24 11.60 1.79
C VAL A 90 -2.97 12.15 1.16
N TYR A 91 -1.89 12.16 1.92
CA TYR A 91 -0.56 12.58 1.49
C TYR A 91 0.25 11.35 1.09
N ILE A 92 0.97 11.45 -0.03
CA ILE A 92 1.62 10.33 -0.70
C ILE A 92 3.13 10.58 -0.74
N TYR A 93 3.92 9.58 -0.36
CA TYR A 93 5.36 9.62 -0.53
C TYR A 93 5.74 9.77 -2.00
N LEU A 94 6.48 10.81 -2.34
CA LEU A 94 6.98 11.01 -3.72
C LEU A 94 8.20 10.15 -4.03
N THR A 95 8.90 9.70 -3.01
CA THR A 95 10.06 8.80 -3.06
C THR A 95 9.72 7.46 -2.42
N PRO A 96 10.44 6.38 -2.72
CA PRO A 96 10.20 5.09 -2.09
C PRO A 96 10.18 5.19 -0.57
N ASN A 97 9.10 4.75 0.05
CA ASN A 97 8.95 4.77 1.50
C ASN A 97 10.05 3.89 2.15
N PRO A 98 10.78 4.39 3.16
CA PRO A 98 11.83 3.62 3.83
C PRO A 98 11.32 2.30 4.42
N LEU A 99 10.06 2.23 4.87
CA LEU A 99 9.44 1.00 5.36
C LEU A 99 9.23 -0.03 4.24
N PHE A 100 8.91 0.44 3.02
CA PHE A 100 8.79 -0.43 1.86
C PHE A 100 10.15 -1.02 1.47
N ILE A 101 11.18 -0.17 1.42
CA ILE A 101 12.55 -0.59 1.12
C ILE A 101 13.04 -1.59 2.17
N ARG A 102 12.82 -1.32 3.45
CA ARG A 102 13.16 -2.24 4.55
C ARG A 102 12.47 -3.59 4.39
N LYS A 103 11.17 -3.61 4.06
CA LYS A 103 10.43 -4.85 3.82
C LYS A 103 11.05 -5.64 2.66
N LEU A 104 11.33 -4.99 1.53
CA LEU A 104 11.91 -5.62 0.35
C LEU A 104 13.29 -6.25 0.67
N ILE A 105 14.12 -5.54 1.43
CA ILE A 105 15.42 -6.04 1.88
C ILE A 105 15.24 -7.29 2.75
N ILE A 106 14.33 -7.27 3.73
CA ILE A 106 14.08 -8.42 4.62
C ILE A 106 13.59 -9.63 3.83
N GLU A 107 12.63 -9.45 2.91
CA GLU A 107 12.13 -10.53 2.05
C GLU A 107 13.24 -11.12 1.17
N HIS A 108 14.10 -10.27 0.61
CA HIS A 108 15.24 -10.70 -0.19
C HIS A 108 16.26 -11.49 0.64
N LEU A 109 16.61 -11.00 1.84
CA LEU A 109 17.54 -11.68 2.75
C LEU A 109 16.99 -13.05 3.18
N LEU A 110 15.69 -13.13 3.50
CA LEU A 110 15.04 -14.39 3.86
C LEU A 110 15.11 -15.40 2.70
N ARG A 111 14.75 -14.97 1.48
CA ARG A 111 14.78 -15.83 0.29
C ARG A 111 16.19 -16.32 -0.03
N SER A 112 17.18 -15.43 0.06
CA SER A 112 18.59 -15.77 -0.15
C SER A 112 19.10 -16.74 0.91
N GLY A 113 18.73 -16.56 2.18
CA GLY A 113 19.08 -17.46 3.27
C GLY A 113 18.50 -18.87 3.08
N CYS A 114 17.22 -18.96 2.69
CA CYS A 114 16.59 -20.25 2.37
C CYS A 114 17.28 -20.96 1.21
N PHE A 115 17.67 -20.23 0.16
CA PHE A 115 18.38 -20.80 -0.98
C PHE A 115 19.75 -21.37 -0.58
N LEU A 116 20.53 -20.64 0.22
CA LEU A 116 21.81 -21.11 0.75
C LEU A 116 21.64 -22.36 1.62
N LEU A 117 20.61 -22.40 2.47
CA LEU A 117 20.33 -23.57 3.29
C LEU A 117 20.05 -24.81 2.43
N ILE A 118 19.25 -24.67 1.37
CA ILE A 118 18.96 -25.76 0.43
C ILE A 118 20.24 -26.27 -0.24
N LEU A 119 21.12 -25.35 -0.70
CA LEU A 119 22.40 -25.74 -1.31
C LEU A 119 23.29 -26.51 -0.33
N ILE A 120 23.36 -26.09 0.94
CA ILE A 120 24.10 -26.79 1.98
C ILE A 120 23.55 -28.20 2.20
N LEU A 121 22.22 -28.35 2.29
CA LEU A 121 21.58 -29.66 2.47
C LEU A 121 21.83 -30.59 1.28
N LEU A 122 21.79 -30.08 0.05
CA LEU A 122 22.11 -30.84 -1.16
C LEU A 122 23.58 -31.28 -1.19
N LEU A 123 24.50 -30.40 -0.79
CA LEU A 123 25.92 -30.73 -0.65
C LEU A 123 26.14 -31.83 0.38
N VAL A 124 25.55 -31.70 1.57
CA VAL A 124 25.64 -32.72 2.63
C VAL A 124 25.07 -34.06 2.15
N PHE A 125 23.93 -34.04 1.47
CA PHE A 125 23.31 -35.23 0.90
C PHE A 125 24.21 -35.89 -0.16
N TYR A 126 24.77 -35.09 -1.07
CA TYR A 126 25.70 -35.56 -2.10
C TYR A 126 26.95 -36.20 -1.47
N MET A 127 27.60 -35.53 -0.52
CA MET A 127 28.77 -36.06 0.17
C MET A 127 28.46 -37.37 0.90
N ARG A 128 27.29 -37.48 1.54
CA ARG A 128 26.84 -38.72 2.18
C ARG A 128 26.62 -39.84 1.16
N SER A 129 26.02 -39.53 0.01
CA SER A 129 25.82 -40.50 -1.07
C SER A 129 27.15 -41.02 -1.61
N VAL A 130 28.13 -40.14 -1.83
CA VAL A 130 29.46 -40.51 -2.32
C VAL A 130 30.19 -41.39 -1.29
N TYR A 131 30.18 -41.02 -0.01
CA TYR A 131 30.83 -41.79 1.05
C TYR A 131 30.26 -43.21 1.17
N ASN A 132 28.94 -43.38 1.03
CA ASN A 132 28.28 -44.69 1.08
C ASN A 132 28.59 -45.60 -0.13
N GLN A 133 29.18 -45.08 -1.20
CA GLN A 133 29.53 -45.84 -2.41
C GLN A 133 30.98 -46.32 -2.42
N ILE A 134 31.80 -45.94 -1.44
CA ILE A 134 33.18 -46.41 -1.31
C ILE A 134 33.16 -47.78 -0.59
N PRO A 135 33.47 -48.90 -1.27
CA PRO A 135 33.57 -50.19 -0.59
C PRO A 135 34.80 -50.18 0.34
N ILE A 136 34.59 -50.56 1.59
CA ILE A 136 35.66 -50.84 2.58
C ILE A 136 36.27 -52.20 2.26
#